data_AF-A0A916N8V1-F1
#
_entry.id   AF-A0A916N8V1-F1
#
_cell.length_a   1.000
_cell.length_b   1.000
_cell.length_c   1.000
_cell.angle_alpha   90.00
_cell.angle_beta   90.00
_cell.angle_gamma   90.00
#
_symmetry.space_group_name_H-M   'P 1'
#
loop_
_entity.id
_entity.type
_entity.pdbx_description
1 polymer ?
#
loop_
_entity_poly.entity_id
_entity_poly.type
_entity_poly.pdbx_seq_one_letter_code
_entity_poly.pdbx_strand_id
1 'polypeptide(L)'
;MKNLNINTIVLAIGLAFTTGAMAEGMSKQQYESLENGIDTDYKSAKAGCDSLAGNAKDICVADAKGKKSVAKAALEDKYKPSVKTRYEERVARADADYSVAIEKCDDKAGNDKDVCVKEAKAVKVHAIADAKAQMKTSKADAVAIEKSSAANVKAMDKAVDAHNDAAADERAADYAVAKEKCQALAGATKDLCISDAKVRFGQD
;
A
#
# COMPACT_ATOMS: atom_id res chain seq x y z
N MET A 1 -42.95 -20.03 34.45
CA MET A 1 -43.31 -18.60 34.56
C MET A 1 -42.06 -17.81 34.26
N LYS A 2 -41.75 -17.53 32.98
CA LYS A 2 -41.99 -16.22 32.32
C LYS A 2 -41.87 -15.06 33.31
N ASN A 3 -40.86 -14.20 33.11
CA ASN A 3 -41.08 -12.83 32.67
C ASN A 3 -39.75 -12.20 32.20
N LEU A 4 -39.73 -11.84 30.91
CA LEU A 4 -38.79 -10.91 30.32
C LEU A 4 -39.18 -9.49 30.73
N ASN A 5 -38.22 -8.69 31.21
CA ASN A 5 -38.35 -7.24 31.27
C ASN A 5 -37.26 -6.62 30.38
N ILE A 6 -37.70 -6.26 29.18
CA ILE A 6 -36.97 -5.51 28.17
C ILE A 6 -37.06 -4.03 28.57
N ASN A 7 -35.93 -3.44 28.96
CA ASN A 7 -35.77 -1.98 28.97
C ASN A 7 -34.77 -1.60 27.88
N THR A 8 -35.31 -1.35 26.70
CA THR A 8 -34.65 -0.72 25.56
C THR A 8 -34.28 0.72 25.90
N ILE A 9 -32.99 1.01 26.00
CA ILE A 9 -32.43 2.36 25.89
C ILE A 9 -31.83 2.47 24.48
N VAL A 10 -32.54 3.14 23.59
CA VAL A 10 -32.02 3.52 22.27
C VAL A 10 -31.07 4.69 22.49
N LEU A 11 -29.76 4.41 22.50
CA LEU A 11 -28.72 5.42 22.42
C LEU A 11 -28.46 5.69 20.93
N ALA A 12 -29.10 6.72 20.39
CA ALA A 12 -28.81 7.22 19.05
C ALA A 12 -27.43 7.90 19.06
N ILE A 13 -26.36 7.12 18.87
CA ILE A 13 -25.05 7.66 18.52
C ILE A 13 -25.10 7.99 17.03
N GLY A 14 -25.25 9.27 16.72
CA GLY A 14 -25.02 9.79 15.38
C GLY A 14 -23.58 9.49 14.98
N LEU A 15 -23.40 8.48 14.12
CA LEU A 15 -22.15 8.24 13.41
C LEU A 15 -21.99 9.34 12.37
N ALA A 16 -21.42 10.46 12.79
CA ALA A 16 -20.70 11.32 11.86
C ALA A 16 -19.54 10.50 11.32
N PHE A 17 -19.71 9.94 10.11
CA PHE A 17 -18.61 9.45 9.31
C PHE A 17 -17.74 10.65 8.95
N THR A 18 -16.80 10.99 9.82
CA THR A 18 -15.66 11.81 9.43
C THR A 18 -14.79 10.95 8.52
N THR A 19 -14.67 11.42 7.29
CA THR A 19 -13.80 10.90 6.23
C THR A 19 -12.37 10.73 6.75
N GLY A 20 -11.73 9.65 6.30
CA GLY A 20 -10.59 9.04 6.97
C GLY A 20 -9.35 9.92 7.13
N ALA A 21 -8.76 9.80 8.31
CA ALA A 21 -7.33 9.94 8.53
C ALA A 21 -6.87 8.70 9.32
N MET A 22 -6.66 7.59 8.62
CA MET A 22 -6.09 6.38 9.20
C MET A 22 -4.89 5.96 8.35
N ALA A 23 -3.79 6.68 8.50
CA ALA A 23 -2.47 6.26 8.06
C ALA A 23 -1.37 7.06 8.78
N GLU A 24 -1.44 7.17 10.11
CA GLU A 24 -0.20 7.42 10.84
C GLU A 24 0.55 6.09 10.91
N GLY A 25 1.66 6.00 10.17
CA GLY A 25 2.57 4.86 10.24
C GLY A 25 3.15 4.70 11.66
N MET A 26 3.71 3.52 11.94
CA MET A 26 4.36 3.23 13.22
C MET A 26 5.47 4.25 13.51
N SER A 27 5.52 4.79 14.74
CA SER A 27 6.58 5.72 15.15
C SER A 27 7.91 5.00 15.37
N LYS A 28 9.03 5.74 15.31
CA LYS A 28 10.36 5.17 15.60
C LYS A 28 10.44 4.56 17.02
N GLN A 29 9.83 5.21 18.01
CA GLN A 29 9.79 4.71 19.39
C GLN A 29 8.97 3.41 19.50
N GLN A 30 7.84 3.32 18.79
CA GLN A 30 7.06 2.09 18.72
C GLN A 30 7.83 0.96 18.02
N TYR A 31 8.54 1.28 16.94
CA TYR A 31 9.42 0.32 16.25
C TYR A 31 10.50 -0.23 17.19
N GLU A 32 11.25 0.64 17.87
CA GLU A 32 12.30 0.23 18.82
C GLU A 32 11.72 -0.59 19.99
N SER A 33 10.54 -0.22 20.50
CA SER A 33 9.85 -0.96 21.54
C SER A 33 9.43 -2.37 21.09
N LEU A 34 8.85 -2.50 19.89
CA LEU A 34 8.46 -3.79 19.33
C LEU A 34 9.68 -4.66 19.00
N GLU A 35 10.77 -4.06 18.50
CA GLU A 35 12.01 -4.77 18.25
C GLU A 35 12.60 -5.35 19.55
N ASN A 36 12.61 -4.55 20.62
CA ASN A 36 13.02 -5.01 21.96
C ASN A 36 12.10 -6.13 22.48
N GLY A 37 10.80 -6.05 22.20
CA GLY A 37 9.83 -7.11 22.50
C GLY A 37 10.20 -8.42 21.80
N ILE A 38 10.46 -8.38 20.49
CA ILE A 38 10.90 -9.55 19.70
C ILE A 38 12.21 -10.14 20.25
N ASP A 39 13.16 -9.30 20.65
CA ASP A 39 14.41 -9.77 21.26
C ASP A 39 14.20 -10.43 22.63
N THR A 40 13.24 -9.95 23.40
CA THR A 40 12.85 -10.53 24.70
C THR A 40 12.10 -11.85 24.53
N ASP A 41 11.18 -11.93 23.58
CA ASP A 41 10.45 -13.15 23.24
C ASP A 41 11.41 -14.24 22.77
N TYR A 42 12.39 -13.89 21.93
CA TYR A 42 13.43 -14.82 21.51
C TYR A 42 14.27 -15.34 22.69
N LYS A 43 14.69 -14.47 23.60
CA LYS A 43 15.45 -14.88 24.80
C LYS A 43 14.65 -15.88 25.62
N SER A 44 13.35 -15.60 25.83
CA SER A 44 12.45 -16.46 26.59
C SER A 44 12.22 -17.81 25.89
N ALA A 45 11.95 -17.80 24.58
CA ALA A 45 11.78 -19.02 23.78
C ALA A 45 13.05 -19.88 23.78
N LYS A 46 14.22 -19.25 23.60
CA LYS A 46 15.51 -19.95 23.64
C LYS A 46 15.78 -20.57 25.01
N ALA A 47 15.49 -19.87 26.10
CA ALA A 47 15.60 -20.42 27.45
C ALA A 47 14.66 -21.62 27.67
N GLY A 48 13.44 -21.57 27.10
CA GLY A 48 12.53 -22.71 27.10
C GLY A 48 13.12 -23.98 26.46
N CYS A 49 13.96 -23.81 25.45
CA CYS A 49 14.68 -24.93 24.80
C CYS A 49 15.74 -25.58 25.70
N ASP A 50 16.16 -24.98 26.82
CA ASP A 50 17.20 -25.55 27.68
C ASP A 50 16.78 -26.83 28.40
N SER A 51 15.47 -27.07 28.51
CA SER A 51 14.90 -28.32 29.02
C SER A 51 15.06 -29.51 28.06
N LEU A 52 15.44 -29.26 26.80
CA LEU A 52 15.61 -30.27 25.76
C LEU A 52 17.08 -30.69 25.63
N ALA A 53 17.33 -31.82 24.98
CA ALA A 53 18.68 -32.31 24.71
C ALA A 53 18.81 -32.87 23.28
N GLY A 54 20.03 -32.90 22.76
CA GLY A 54 20.33 -33.36 21.41
C GLY A 54 19.58 -32.58 20.33
N ASN A 55 19.23 -33.25 19.24
CA ASN A 55 18.59 -32.63 18.08
C ASN A 55 17.25 -31.93 18.41
N ALA A 56 16.51 -32.43 19.40
CA ALA A 56 15.30 -31.75 19.86
C ALA A 56 15.57 -30.33 20.38
N LYS A 57 16.71 -30.12 21.05
CA LYS A 57 17.16 -28.79 21.47
C LYS A 57 17.55 -27.93 20.28
N ASP A 58 18.28 -28.50 19.33
CA ASP A 58 18.77 -27.77 18.15
C ASP A 58 17.60 -27.30 17.26
N ILE A 59 16.62 -28.17 17.00
CA ILE A 59 15.35 -27.81 16.33
C ILE A 59 14.64 -26.68 17.06
N CYS A 60 14.53 -26.75 18.39
CA CYS A 60 13.86 -25.71 19.19
C CYS A 60 14.57 -24.36 19.07
N VAL A 61 15.90 -24.35 19.14
CA VAL A 61 16.70 -23.13 19.02
C VAL A 61 16.64 -22.57 17.60
N ALA A 62 16.67 -23.42 16.57
CA ALA A 62 16.53 -23.02 15.18
C ALA A 62 15.15 -22.39 14.91
N ASP A 63 14.07 -22.99 15.42
CA ASP A 63 12.71 -22.44 15.33
C ASP A 63 12.58 -21.09 16.03
N ALA A 64 13.11 -20.96 17.25
CA ALA A 64 13.11 -19.69 17.98
C ALA A 64 13.88 -18.58 17.23
N LYS A 65 15.05 -18.91 16.67
CA LYS A 65 15.85 -17.97 15.87
C LYS A 65 15.17 -17.61 14.55
N GLY A 66 14.50 -18.57 13.92
CA GLY A 66 13.71 -18.38 12.72
C GLY A 66 12.55 -17.41 12.96
N LYS A 67 11.74 -17.68 13.99
CA LYS A 67 10.61 -16.82 14.42
C LYS A 67 11.07 -15.39 14.71
N LYS A 68 12.18 -15.22 15.42
CA LYS A 68 12.79 -13.90 15.64
C LYS A 68 13.09 -13.18 14.32
N SER A 69 13.74 -13.88 13.39
CA SER A 69 14.18 -13.29 12.11
C SER A 69 12.99 -12.87 11.25
N VAL A 70 11.96 -13.72 11.17
CA VAL A 70 10.70 -13.41 10.48
C VAL A 70 9.99 -12.24 11.15
N ALA A 71 9.91 -12.22 12.48
CA ALA A 71 9.27 -11.14 13.21
C ALA A 71 9.98 -9.79 12.99
N LYS A 72 11.32 -9.76 12.98
CA LYS A 72 12.08 -8.54 12.66
C LYS A 72 11.84 -8.07 11.23
N ALA A 73 11.84 -8.98 10.25
CA ALA A 73 11.57 -8.62 8.86
C ALA A 73 10.13 -8.13 8.65
N ALA A 74 9.15 -8.74 9.32
CA ALA A 74 7.75 -8.30 9.30
C ALA A 74 7.57 -6.95 10.00
N LEU A 75 8.33 -6.68 11.06
CA LEU A 75 8.35 -5.37 11.72
C LEU A 75 8.92 -4.28 10.79
N GLU A 76 10.01 -4.56 10.08
CA GLU A 76 10.55 -3.61 9.10
C GLU A 76 9.58 -3.36 7.94
N ASP A 77 8.86 -4.39 7.44
CA ASP A 77 7.82 -4.18 6.43
C ASP A 77 6.64 -3.35 6.96
N LYS A 78 6.27 -3.50 8.23
CA LYS A 78 5.24 -2.65 8.85
C LYS A 78 5.72 -1.21 9.07
N TYR A 79 7.00 -1.01 9.39
CA TYR A 79 7.56 0.31 9.65
C TYR A 79 7.88 1.08 8.37
N LYS A 80 8.41 0.41 7.36
CA LYS A 80 8.71 0.98 6.03
C LYS A 80 8.16 0.10 4.91
N PRO A 81 6.83 0.07 4.70
CA PRO A 81 6.21 -0.81 3.71
C PRO A 81 6.74 -0.56 2.30
N SER A 82 7.28 -1.59 1.68
CA SER A 82 7.80 -1.54 0.31
C SER A 82 7.77 -2.92 -0.35
N VAL A 83 7.89 -2.95 -1.68
CA VAL A 83 8.05 -4.23 -2.39
C VAL A 83 9.32 -4.98 -1.97
N LYS A 84 10.36 -4.25 -1.51
CA LYS A 84 11.62 -4.84 -1.05
C LYS A 84 11.48 -5.47 0.34
N THR A 85 10.86 -4.77 1.28
CA THR A 85 10.66 -5.26 2.66
C THR A 85 9.73 -6.47 2.70
N ARG A 86 8.67 -6.49 1.88
CA ARG A 86 7.83 -7.70 1.69
C ARG A 86 8.62 -8.89 1.12
N TYR A 87 9.55 -8.64 0.20
CA TYR A 87 10.42 -9.69 -0.33
C TYR A 87 11.38 -10.21 0.76
N GLU A 88 11.99 -9.32 1.54
CA GLU A 88 12.90 -9.67 2.64
C GLU A 88 12.19 -10.48 3.73
N GLU A 89 10.93 -10.15 4.07
CA GLU A 89 10.11 -10.94 5.00
C GLU A 89 9.90 -12.38 4.50
N ARG A 90 9.59 -12.55 3.22
CA ARG A 90 9.38 -13.87 2.60
C ARG A 90 10.67 -14.68 2.53
N VAL A 91 11.80 -14.03 2.24
CA VAL A 91 13.12 -14.67 2.28
C VAL A 91 13.46 -15.10 3.71
N ALA A 92 13.25 -14.24 4.71
CA ALA A 92 13.48 -14.59 6.10
C ALA A 92 12.64 -15.80 6.55
N ARG A 93 11.41 -15.92 6.06
CA ARG A 93 10.54 -17.09 6.30
C ARG A 93 11.08 -18.35 5.66
N ALA A 94 11.47 -18.29 4.39
CA ALA A 94 12.08 -19.42 3.68
C ALA A 94 13.39 -19.88 4.35
N ASP A 95 14.19 -18.94 4.85
CA ASP A 95 15.42 -19.22 5.59
C ASP A 95 15.14 -19.87 6.95
N ALA A 96 14.15 -19.37 7.69
CA ALA A 96 13.73 -19.95 8.97
C ALA A 96 13.22 -21.40 8.79
N ASP A 97 12.33 -21.61 7.82
CA ASP A 97 11.78 -22.94 7.51
C ASP A 97 12.87 -23.92 7.08
N TYR A 98 13.83 -23.45 6.26
CA TYR A 98 15.00 -24.23 5.86
C TYR A 98 15.88 -24.61 7.05
N SER A 99 16.19 -23.68 7.94
CA SER A 99 17.00 -23.97 9.13
C SER A 99 16.35 -25.06 9.98
N VAL A 100 15.04 -24.95 10.26
CA VAL A 100 14.32 -25.99 11.01
C VAL A 100 14.31 -27.32 10.26
N ALA A 101 14.15 -27.31 8.93
CA ALA A 101 14.17 -28.52 8.11
C ALA A 101 15.53 -29.22 8.14
N ILE A 102 16.64 -28.47 8.16
CA ILE A 102 17.99 -29.03 8.26
C ILE A 102 18.21 -29.74 9.58
N GLU A 103 17.86 -29.14 10.72
CA GLU A 103 17.97 -29.81 12.02
C GLU A 103 17.10 -31.08 12.04
N LYS A 104 15.89 -31.06 11.47
CA LYS A 104 15.05 -32.27 11.33
C LYS A 104 15.67 -33.35 10.43
N CYS A 105 16.47 -32.96 9.44
CA CYS A 105 17.20 -33.92 8.62
C CYS A 105 18.37 -34.57 9.37
N ASP A 106 18.87 -33.96 10.44
CA ASP A 106 20.00 -34.49 11.19
C ASP A 106 19.69 -35.78 11.97
N ASP A 107 18.41 -36.06 12.24
CA ASP A 107 17.94 -37.34 12.79
C ASP A 107 18.01 -38.51 11.79
N LYS A 108 18.27 -38.23 10.50
CA LYS A 108 18.38 -39.24 9.44
C LYS A 108 19.82 -39.68 9.25
N ALA A 109 20.01 -40.81 8.57
CA ALA A 109 21.34 -41.34 8.26
C ALA A 109 21.45 -41.78 6.79
N GLY A 110 22.68 -41.83 6.28
CA GLY A 110 22.99 -42.28 4.93
C GLY A 110 22.24 -41.50 3.84
N ASN A 111 21.79 -42.21 2.81
CA ASN A 111 21.09 -41.62 1.66
C ASN A 111 19.81 -40.87 2.07
N ASP A 112 19.12 -41.29 3.13
CA ASP A 112 17.89 -40.63 3.58
C ASP A 112 18.17 -39.23 4.11
N LYS A 113 19.33 -39.01 4.76
CA LYS A 113 19.77 -37.67 5.18
C LYS A 113 20.08 -36.79 3.97
N ASP A 114 20.83 -37.33 3.00
CA ASP A 114 21.21 -36.60 1.79
C ASP A 114 19.99 -36.16 0.97
N VAL A 115 18.99 -37.05 0.84
CA VAL A 115 17.72 -36.74 0.17
C VAL A 115 16.98 -35.66 0.95
N CYS A 116 16.84 -35.80 2.27
CA CYS A 116 16.16 -34.80 3.10
C CYS A 116 16.77 -33.39 2.97
N VAL A 117 18.10 -33.28 3.03
CA VAL A 117 18.80 -31.99 2.89
C VAL A 117 18.59 -31.39 1.50
N LYS A 118 18.62 -32.21 0.43
CA LYS A 118 18.35 -31.76 -0.93
C LYS A 118 16.91 -31.27 -1.10
N GLU A 119 15.94 -31.99 -0.54
CA GLU A 119 14.53 -31.59 -0.54
C GLU A 119 14.31 -30.28 0.21
N ALA A 120 14.87 -30.13 1.43
CA ALA A 120 14.81 -28.89 2.19
C ALA A 120 15.38 -27.70 1.41
N LYS A 121 16.53 -27.91 0.74
CA LYS A 121 17.14 -26.89 -0.12
C LYS A 121 16.27 -26.56 -1.33
N ALA A 122 15.65 -27.56 -1.96
CA ALA A 122 14.75 -27.35 -3.07
C ALA A 122 13.52 -26.51 -2.66
N VAL A 123 12.93 -26.81 -1.50
CA VAL A 123 11.81 -26.03 -0.93
C VAL A 123 12.23 -24.56 -0.71
N LYS A 124 13.39 -24.31 -0.11
CA LYS A 124 13.92 -22.96 0.08
C LYS A 124 14.11 -22.22 -1.26
N VAL A 125 14.72 -22.88 -2.24
CA VAL A 125 14.94 -22.30 -3.57
C VAL A 125 13.61 -21.94 -4.24
N HIS A 126 12.61 -22.83 -4.16
CA HIS A 126 11.27 -22.58 -4.68
C HIS A 126 10.62 -21.37 -4.00
N ALA A 127 10.63 -21.33 -2.67
CA ALA A 127 10.05 -20.22 -1.91
C ALA A 127 10.70 -18.86 -2.23
N ILE A 128 12.03 -18.82 -2.38
CA ILE A 128 12.76 -17.60 -2.76
C ILE A 128 12.44 -17.22 -4.22
N ALA A 129 12.33 -18.19 -5.12
CA ALA A 129 11.95 -17.95 -6.51
C ALA A 129 10.54 -17.37 -6.62
N ASP A 130 9.58 -17.92 -5.88
CA ASP A 130 8.20 -17.41 -5.79
C ASP A 130 8.16 -15.99 -5.21
N ALA A 131 8.90 -15.75 -4.12
CA ALA A 131 9.01 -14.42 -3.53
C ALA A 131 9.57 -13.41 -4.56
N LYS A 132 10.59 -13.81 -5.34
CA LYS A 132 11.18 -12.97 -6.39
C LYS A 132 10.22 -12.74 -7.56
N ALA A 133 9.45 -13.75 -7.95
CA ALA A 133 8.43 -13.62 -8.98
C ALA A 133 7.37 -12.61 -8.56
N GLN A 134 6.83 -12.74 -7.34
CA GLN A 134 5.85 -11.81 -6.80
C GLN A 134 6.40 -10.38 -6.66
N MET A 135 7.66 -10.24 -6.21
CA MET A 135 8.34 -8.95 -6.16
C MET A 135 8.42 -8.28 -7.55
N LYS A 136 8.77 -9.05 -8.59
CA LYS A 136 8.81 -8.54 -9.97
C LYS A 136 7.44 -8.13 -10.48
N THR A 137 6.41 -8.94 -10.22
CA THR A 137 5.02 -8.63 -10.58
C THR A 137 4.57 -7.34 -9.91
N SER A 138 4.72 -7.20 -8.60
CA SER A 138 4.33 -5.97 -7.88
C SER A 138 5.09 -4.73 -8.37
N LYS A 139 6.35 -4.86 -8.79
CA LYS A 139 7.10 -3.76 -9.41
C LYS A 139 6.53 -3.40 -10.79
N ALA A 140 6.21 -4.39 -11.61
CA ALA A 140 5.62 -4.17 -12.92
C ALA A 140 4.25 -3.49 -12.79
N ASP A 141 3.42 -3.92 -11.83
CA ASP A 141 2.12 -3.32 -11.55
C ASP A 141 2.25 -1.85 -11.11
N ALA A 142 3.20 -1.55 -10.21
CA ALA A 142 3.46 -0.17 -9.78
C ALA A 142 3.84 0.75 -10.96
N VAL A 143 4.72 0.26 -11.85
CA VAL A 143 5.11 1.00 -13.07
C VAL A 143 3.93 1.15 -14.04
N ALA A 144 3.08 0.12 -14.17
CA ALA A 144 1.90 0.19 -15.03
C ALA A 144 0.88 1.21 -14.51
N ILE A 145 0.66 1.26 -13.19
CA ILE A 145 -0.21 2.24 -12.53
C ILE A 145 0.33 3.66 -12.74
N GLU A 146 1.63 3.88 -12.51
CA GLU A 146 2.28 5.19 -12.73
C GLU A 146 2.13 5.67 -14.17
N LYS A 147 2.38 4.80 -15.15
CA LYS A 147 2.22 5.15 -16.57
C LYS A 147 0.76 5.44 -16.92
N SER A 148 -0.17 4.66 -16.37
CA SER A 148 -1.59 4.85 -16.62
C SER A 148 -2.10 6.15 -16.01
N SER A 149 -1.67 6.51 -14.79
CA SER A 149 -2.04 7.78 -14.16
C SER A 149 -1.46 8.96 -14.92
N ALA A 150 -0.20 8.90 -15.35
CA ALA A 150 0.42 9.94 -16.17
C ALA A 150 -0.30 10.12 -17.52
N ALA A 151 -0.68 9.02 -18.18
CA ALA A 151 -1.46 9.07 -19.41
C ALA A 151 -2.85 9.69 -19.19
N ASN A 152 -3.52 9.35 -18.09
CA ASN A 152 -4.83 9.92 -17.73
C ASN A 152 -4.73 11.42 -17.46
N VAL A 153 -3.73 11.89 -16.71
CA VAL A 153 -3.51 13.32 -16.48
C VAL A 153 -3.33 14.06 -17.81
N LYS A 154 -2.48 13.55 -18.70
CA LYS A 154 -2.26 14.16 -20.02
C LYS A 154 -3.52 14.17 -20.89
N ALA A 155 -4.36 13.14 -20.81
CA ALA A 155 -5.62 13.10 -21.51
C ALA A 155 -6.62 14.13 -20.96
N MET A 156 -6.66 14.31 -19.64
CA MET A 156 -7.47 15.33 -18.98
C MET A 156 -7.02 16.74 -19.34
N ASP A 157 -5.71 17.03 -19.33
CA ASP A 157 -5.18 18.34 -19.73
C ASP A 157 -5.62 18.71 -21.15
N LYS A 158 -5.47 17.78 -22.10
CA LYS A 158 -5.93 17.99 -23.48
C LYS A 158 -7.44 18.21 -23.60
N ALA A 159 -8.23 17.54 -22.78
CA ALA A 159 -9.68 17.72 -22.76
C ALA A 159 -10.05 19.11 -22.20
N VAL A 160 -9.34 19.58 -21.18
CA VAL A 160 -9.49 20.92 -20.62
C VAL A 160 -9.09 21.98 -21.64
N ASP A 161 -7.96 21.81 -22.32
CA ASP A 161 -7.51 22.72 -23.38
C ASP A 161 -8.56 22.82 -24.49
N ALA A 162 -9.03 21.69 -25.01
CA ALA A 162 -10.07 21.67 -26.05
C ALA A 162 -11.39 22.32 -25.59
N HIS A 163 -11.76 22.15 -24.32
CA HIS A 163 -12.95 22.81 -23.77
C HIS A 163 -12.75 24.33 -23.63
N ASN A 164 -11.56 24.78 -23.24
CA ASN A 164 -11.24 26.20 -23.14
C ASN A 164 -11.22 26.88 -24.51
N ASP A 165 -10.64 26.21 -25.51
CA ASP A 165 -10.63 26.68 -26.90
C ASP A 165 -12.06 26.80 -27.43
N ALA A 166 -12.89 25.76 -27.28
CA ALA A 166 -14.29 25.80 -27.68
C ALA A 166 -15.08 26.91 -26.97
N ALA A 167 -14.85 27.13 -25.68
CA ALA A 167 -15.50 28.21 -24.93
C ALA A 167 -15.01 29.60 -25.37
N ALA A 168 -13.75 29.72 -25.82
CA ALA A 168 -13.23 30.97 -26.38
C ALA A 168 -13.89 31.27 -27.74
N ASP A 169 -14.02 30.26 -28.60
CA ASP A 169 -14.70 30.37 -29.89
C ASP A 169 -16.18 30.76 -29.72
N GLU A 170 -16.89 30.14 -28.77
CA GLU A 170 -18.28 30.47 -28.45
C GLU A 170 -18.43 31.92 -27.99
N ARG A 171 -17.58 32.38 -27.04
CA ARG A 171 -17.58 33.78 -26.58
C ARG A 171 -17.29 34.76 -27.72
N ALA A 172 -16.38 34.41 -28.64
CA ALA A 172 -16.06 35.24 -29.79
C ALA A 172 -17.24 35.36 -30.76
N ALA A 173 -17.93 34.25 -31.04
CA ALA A 173 -19.14 34.23 -31.87
C ALA A 173 -20.29 35.04 -31.25
N ASP A 174 -20.53 34.86 -29.95
CA ASP A 174 -21.56 35.60 -29.21
C ASP A 174 -21.27 37.10 -29.16
N TYR A 175 -20.00 37.49 -28.98
CA TYR A 175 -19.59 38.88 -29.06
C TYR A 175 -19.84 39.47 -30.45
N ALA A 176 -19.56 38.74 -31.53
CA ALA A 176 -19.83 39.21 -32.88
C ALA A 176 -21.32 39.52 -33.06
N VAL A 177 -22.21 38.64 -32.60
CA VAL A 177 -23.66 38.87 -32.63
C VAL A 177 -24.07 40.07 -31.77
N ALA A 178 -23.53 40.18 -30.54
CA ALA A 178 -23.83 41.30 -29.64
C ALA A 178 -23.38 42.65 -30.23
N LYS A 179 -22.19 42.66 -30.85
CA LYS A 179 -21.65 43.83 -31.53
C LYS A 179 -22.56 44.27 -32.67
N GLU A 180 -23.02 43.35 -33.53
CA GLU A 180 -23.99 43.65 -34.60
C GLU A 180 -25.28 44.26 -34.04
N LYS A 181 -25.82 43.71 -32.94
CA LYS A 181 -27.00 44.30 -32.28
C LYS A 181 -26.75 45.73 -31.77
N CYS A 182 -25.58 46.02 -31.20
CA CYS A 182 -25.22 47.37 -30.77
C CYS A 182 -25.13 48.37 -31.93
N GLN A 183 -24.94 47.93 -33.18
CA GLN A 183 -24.84 48.84 -34.33
C GLN A 183 -26.14 49.59 -34.63
N ALA A 184 -27.28 49.10 -34.15
CA ALA A 184 -28.57 49.80 -34.25
C ALA A 184 -28.67 51.06 -33.36
N LEU A 185 -27.73 51.26 -32.43
CA LEU A 185 -27.64 52.42 -31.55
C LEU A 185 -26.75 53.53 -32.12
N ALA A 186 -26.79 54.73 -31.53
CA ALA A 186 -25.98 55.88 -31.97
C ALA A 186 -25.33 56.65 -30.81
N GLY A 187 -24.18 57.28 -31.09
CA GLY A 187 -23.43 58.09 -30.14
C GLY A 187 -23.00 57.31 -28.89
N ALA A 188 -22.96 57.99 -27.74
CA ALA A 188 -22.48 57.41 -26.47
C ALA A 188 -23.20 56.12 -26.06
N THR A 189 -24.45 55.92 -26.46
CA THR A 189 -25.21 54.69 -26.15
C THR A 189 -24.66 53.47 -26.90
N LYS A 190 -24.17 53.65 -28.12
CA LYS A 190 -23.51 52.59 -28.90
C LYS A 190 -22.17 52.21 -28.27
N ASP A 191 -21.39 53.21 -27.87
CA ASP A 191 -20.07 53.00 -27.28
C ASP A 191 -20.15 52.24 -25.95
N LEU A 192 -21.13 52.60 -25.10
CA LEU A 192 -21.43 51.87 -23.86
C LEU A 192 -21.87 50.42 -24.15
N CYS A 193 -22.76 50.21 -25.13
CA CYS A 193 -23.20 48.87 -25.52
C CYS A 193 -22.04 47.97 -25.96
N ILE A 194 -21.12 48.49 -26.78
CA ILE A 194 -19.94 47.76 -27.24
C ILE A 194 -18.99 47.47 -26.07
N SER A 195 -18.75 48.44 -25.19
CA SER A 195 -17.91 48.26 -24.00
C SER A 195 -18.47 47.18 -23.07
N ASP A 196 -19.78 47.18 -22.80
CA ASP A 196 -20.44 46.18 -21.99
C ASP A 196 -20.37 44.78 -22.64
N ALA A 197 -20.55 44.71 -23.96
CA ALA A 197 -20.40 43.46 -24.70
C ALA A 197 -18.97 42.91 -24.61
N LYS A 198 -17.95 43.78 -24.71
CA LYS A 198 -16.55 43.39 -24.52
C LYS A 198 -16.29 42.79 -23.14
N VAL A 199 -16.74 43.47 -22.08
CA VAL A 199 -16.62 42.97 -20.70
C VAL A 199 -17.37 41.64 -20.52
N ARG A 200 -18.59 41.54 -21.05
CA ARG A 200 -19.43 40.35 -20.91
C ARG A 200 -18.84 39.11 -21.56
N PHE A 201 -18.14 39.26 -22.68
CA PHE A 201 -17.58 38.13 -23.46
C PHE A 201 -16.05 38.02 -23.37
N GLY A 202 -15.41 38.83 -22.51
CA GLY A 202 -13.96 38.81 -22.30
C GLY A 202 -13.17 39.19 -23.56
N GLN A 203 -13.66 40.19 -24.30
CA GLN A 203 -13.04 40.70 -25.52
C GLN A 203 -12.35 42.03 -25.22
N ASP A 204 -11.21 41.96 -24.54
CA ASP A 204 -10.40 43.14 -24.24
C ASP A 204 -9.85 43.78 -25.53
#